data_AF-A0A920L3K2-F1
#
_entry.id   AF-A0A920L3K2-F1
#
_cell.length_a   1.000
_cell.length_b   1.000
_cell.length_c   1.000
_cell.angle_alpha   90.00
_cell.angle_beta   90.00
_cell.angle_gamma   90.00
#
_symmetry.space_group_name_H-M   'P 1'
#
loop_
_entity.id
_entity.type
_entity.pdbx_description
1 polymer ?
#
loop_
_entity_poly.entity_id
_entity_poly.type
_entity_poly.pdbx_seq_one_letter_code
_entity_poly.pdbx_strand_id
1 'polypeptide(L)'
;MIDKKNCDFSFSGLKTAVLYEYKKIQKTSDAHKADLAASFQAAVAETLLHKVRMAMTKTNLNELVIGGGVASNRYIRDILIRGLDDKKIYFPPISRCTDNGAMIAYAGSFYLKDVEKDLTLNIKPRWPLSDLNDG
;
A
#
# COMPACT_ATOMS: atom_id res chain seq x y z
N MET A 1 1.10 -8.52 14.08
CA MET A 1 0.62 -7.62 12.98
C MET A 1 -0.62 -8.18 12.31
N ILE A 2 -0.64 -9.49 12.07
CA ILE A 2 -1.75 -10.22 11.42
C ILE A 2 -2.94 -10.41 12.39
N ASP A 3 -2.69 -10.57 13.68
CA ASP A 3 -3.69 -10.97 14.69
C ASP A 3 -4.75 -9.91 15.03
N LYS A 4 -4.55 -8.66 14.58
CA LYS A 4 -5.53 -7.59 14.78
C LYS A 4 -6.67 -7.74 13.77
N LYS A 5 -7.92 -7.80 14.26
CA LYS A 5 -9.16 -7.91 13.46
C LYS A 5 -9.57 -6.61 12.73
N ASN A 6 -8.62 -5.72 12.45
CA ASN A 6 -8.81 -4.47 11.73
C ASN A 6 -7.90 -4.39 10.50
N CYS A 7 -8.23 -3.54 9.53
CA CYS A 7 -7.45 -3.41 8.29
C CYS A 7 -6.21 -2.51 8.44
N ASP A 8 -5.86 -2.14 9.68
CA ASP A 8 -4.74 -1.24 9.95
C ASP A 8 -3.40 -1.96 9.79
N PHE A 9 -2.41 -1.20 9.33
CA PHE A 9 -1.02 -1.64 9.22
C PHE A 9 -0.17 -1.08 10.36
N SER A 10 0.85 -1.83 10.78
CA SER A 10 1.84 -1.35 11.75
C SER A 10 3.20 -2.00 11.48
N PHE A 11 4.09 -1.29 10.80
CA PHE A 11 5.43 -1.80 10.43
C PHE A 11 6.54 -1.33 11.38
N SER A 12 6.25 -0.47 12.36
CA SER A 12 7.25 0.03 13.32
C SER A 12 7.87 -1.09 14.14
N GLY A 13 7.05 -2.03 14.61
CA GLY A 13 7.53 -3.22 15.33
C GLY A 13 8.41 -4.11 14.45
N LEU A 14 8.09 -4.24 13.17
CA LEU A 14 8.86 -5.05 12.22
C LEU A 14 10.26 -4.48 12.00
N LYS A 15 10.40 -3.15 11.86
CA LYS A 15 11.72 -2.48 11.80
C LYS A 15 12.56 -2.80 13.04
N THR A 16 11.95 -2.72 14.22
CA THR A 16 12.64 -3.00 15.48
C THR A 16 13.06 -4.47 15.58
N ALA A 17 12.20 -5.41 15.17
CA ALA A 17 12.54 -6.84 15.14
C ALA A 17 13.73 -7.11 14.20
N VAL A 18 13.72 -6.56 12.99
CA VAL A 18 14.84 -6.67 12.04
C VAL A 18 16.15 -6.14 12.63
N LEU A 19 16.11 -4.99 13.32
CA LEU A 19 17.29 -4.44 14.00
C LEU A 19 17.82 -5.39 15.08
N TYR A 20 16.95 -5.99 15.88
CA TYR A 20 17.37 -6.92 16.94
C TYR A 20 17.93 -8.22 16.37
N GLU A 21 17.33 -8.77 15.29
CA GLU A 21 17.91 -9.93 14.61
C GLU A 21 19.28 -9.61 14.00
N TYR A 22 19.42 -8.43 13.38
CA TYR A 22 20.69 -7.99 12.85
C TYR A 22 21.79 -7.93 13.93
N LYS A 23 21.46 -7.40 15.12
CA LYS A 23 22.41 -7.28 16.24
C LYS A 23 22.90 -8.62 16.80
N LYS A 24 22.19 -9.72 16.58
CA LYS A 24 22.62 -11.06 17.04
C LYS A 24 23.73 -11.65 16.15
N ILE A 25 23.91 -11.12 14.94
CA ILE A 25 24.90 -11.60 13.98
C ILE A 25 26.28 -11.08 14.39
N GLN A 26 27.17 -11.97 14.86
CA GLN A 26 28.50 -11.57 15.32
C GLN A 26 29.45 -11.14 14.19
N LYS A 27 29.33 -11.76 13.01
CA LYS A 27 30.05 -11.37 11.78
C LYS A 27 29.07 -11.27 10.63
N THR A 28 28.76 -10.04 10.23
CA THR A 28 27.84 -9.78 9.12
C THR A 28 28.49 -10.18 7.80
N SER A 29 27.84 -11.09 7.08
CA SER A 29 28.15 -11.41 5.69
C SER A 29 27.05 -10.85 4.78
N ASP A 30 27.31 -10.76 3.48
CA ASP A 30 26.28 -10.34 2.53
C ASP A 30 25.14 -11.36 2.43
N ALA A 31 25.42 -12.65 2.66
CA ALA A 31 24.39 -13.68 2.78
C ALA A 31 23.43 -13.39 3.94
N HIS A 32 23.94 -13.06 5.13
CA HIS A 32 23.10 -12.72 6.27
C HIS A 32 22.23 -11.47 6.01
N LYS A 33 22.77 -10.45 5.31
CA LYS A 33 22.00 -9.26 4.92
C LYS A 33 20.90 -9.63 3.93
N ALA A 34 21.21 -10.47 2.95
CA ALA A 34 20.25 -10.93 1.94
C ALA A 34 19.10 -11.71 2.59
N ASP A 35 19.40 -12.64 3.51
CA ASP A 35 18.39 -13.41 4.23
C ASP A 35 17.49 -12.54 5.09
N LEU A 36 18.07 -11.55 5.78
CA LEU A 36 17.31 -10.60 6.59
C LEU A 36 16.41 -9.72 5.73
N ALA A 37 16.90 -9.25 4.58
CA ALA A 37 16.13 -8.45 3.62
C ALA A 37 14.99 -9.27 3.00
N ALA A 38 15.26 -10.51 2.61
CA ALA A 38 14.26 -11.43 2.07
C ALA A 38 13.17 -11.74 3.13
N SER A 39 13.57 -12.03 4.37
CA SER A 39 12.66 -12.28 5.47
C SER A 39 11.78 -11.07 5.80
N PHE A 40 12.35 -9.86 5.78
CA PHE A 40 11.59 -8.62 5.93
C PHE A 40 10.57 -8.45 4.80
N GLN A 41 11.01 -8.61 3.54
CA GLN A 41 10.13 -8.48 2.38
C GLN A 41 9.00 -9.51 2.40
N ALA A 42 9.28 -10.75 2.82
CA ALA A 42 8.29 -11.81 3.01
C ALA A 42 7.26 -11.43 4.07
N ALA A 43 7.69 -10.97 5.25
CA ALA A 43 6.78 -10.56 6.33
C ALA A 43 5.88 -9.38 5.92
N VAL A 44 6.41 -8.42 5.16
CA VAL A 44 5.62 -7.32 4.60
C VAL A 44 4.58 -7.84 3.60
N ALA A 45 5.00 -8.68 2.64
CA ALA A 45 4.12 -9.23 1.61
C ALA A 45 2.96 -10.04 2.22
N GLU A 46 3.27 -10.89 3.20
CA GLU A 46 2.27 -11.70 3.91
C GLU A 46 1.27 -10.82 4.67
N THR A 47 1.76 -9.80 5.38
CA THR A 47 0.89 -8.85 6.09
C THR A 47 -0.04 -8.13 5.12
N LEU A 48 0.49 -7.65 3.98
CA LEU A 48 -0.31 -7.00 2.94
C LEU A 48 -1.40 -7.93 2.42
N LEU A 49 -1.03 -9.16 2.04
CA LEU A 49 -1.97 -10.15 1.53
C LEU A 49 -3.10 -10.42 2.54
N HIS A 50 -2.76 -10.64 3.81
CA HIS A 50 -3.74 -10.91 4.85
C HIS A 50 -4.72 -9.75 5.03
N LYS A 51 -4.22 -8.51 5.13
CA LYS A 51 -5.06 -7.33 5.34
C LYS A 51 -5.92 -7.01 4.12
N VAL A 52 -5.39 -7.19 2.91
CA VAL A 52 -6.14 -7.03 1.67
C VAL A 52 -7.28 -8.04 1.58
N ARG A 53 -7.01 -9.34 1.84
CA ARG A 53 -8.07 -10.37 1.88
C ARG A 53 -9.19 -9.98 2.86
N MET A 54 -8.83 -9.57 4.08
CA MET A 54 -9.82 -9.11 5.06
C MET A 54 -10.62 -7.89 4.57
N ALA A 55 -9.97 -6.90 3.95
CA ALA A 55 -10.65 -5.73 3.43
C ALA A 55 -11.62 -6.10 2.29
N MET A 56 -11.22 -6.98 1.38
CA MET A 56 -12.07 -7.47 0.29
C MET A 56 -13.27 -8.26 0.82
N THR A 57 -13.08 -9.13 1.82
CA THR A 57 -14.20 -9.82 2.47
C THR A 57 -15.17 -8.84 3.13
N LYS A 58 -14.68 -7.81 3.81
CA LYS A 58 -15.53 -6.81 4.50
C LYS A 58 -16.31 -5.91 3.53
N THR A 59 -15.74 -5.62 2.38
CA THR A 59 -16.33 -4.71 1.37
C THR A 59 -17.14 -5.45 0.30
N ASN A 60 -17.00 -6.77 0.21
CA ASN A 60 -17.57 -7.61 -0.84
C ASN A 60 -17.16 -7.18 -2.27
N LEU A 61 -16.00 -6.52 -2.41
CA LEU A 61 -15.44 -6.10 -3.69
C LEU A 61 -14.59 -7.23 -4.29
N ASN A 62 -14.64 -7.37 -5.62
CA ASN A 62 -13.88 -8.38 -6.36
C ASN A 62 -12.70 -7.82 -7.16
N GLU A 63 -12.57 -6.49 -7.19
CA GLU A 63 -11.52 -5.79 -7.91
C GLU A 63 -10.59 -5.07 -6.94
N LEU A 64 -9.29 -5.16 -7.20
CA LEU A 64 -8.23 -4.52 -6.42
C LEU A 64 -7.33 -3.70 -7.34
N VAL A 65 -7.15 -2.42 -7.04
CA VAL A 65 -6.17 -1.57 -7.71
C VAL A 65 -4.98 -1.35 -6.76
N ILE A 66 -3.76 -1.63 -7.23
CA ILE A 66 -2.53 -1.47 -6.43
C ILE A 66 -1.68 -0.37 -7.08
N GLY A 67 -1.74 0.84 -6.50
CA GLY A 67 -0.88 1.98 -6.83
C GLY A 67 0.24 2.21 -5.80
N GLY A 68 1.08 3.21 -6.05
CA GLY A 68 2.19 3.59 -5.14
C GLY A 68 3.54 2.95 -5.52
N GLY A 69 4.63 3.51 -5.00
CA GLY A 69 5.99 3.06 -5.30
C GLY A 69 6.26 1.60 -4.89
N VAL A 70 5.66 1.13 -3.78
CA VAL A 70 5.81 -0.26 -3.31
C VAL A 70 5.13 -1.26 -4.27
N ALA A 71 4.15 -0.83 -5.07
CA ALA A 71 3.52 -1.66 -6.10
C ALA A 71 4.52 -2.10 -7.20
N SER A 72 5.66 -1.42 -7.34
CA SER A 72 6.73 -1.80 -8.26
C SER A 72 7.54 -3.02 -7.80
N ASN A 73 7.38 -3.45 -6.54
CA ASN A 73 8.10 -4.59 -5.98
C ASN A 73 7.55 -5.92 -6.55
N ARG A 74 8.35 -6.59 -7.39
CA ARG A 74 7.95 -7.83 -8.08
C ARG A 74 7.54 -8.96 -7.13
N TYR A 75 8.30 -9.17 -6.05
CA TYR A 75 7.98 -10.22 -5.09
C TYR A 75 6.64 -9.99 -4.39
N ILE A 76 6.38 -8.77 -3.91
CA ILE A 76 5.10 -8.42 -3.28
C ILE A 76 3.96 -8.60 -4.29
N ARG A 77 4.16 -8.16 -5.52
CA ARG A 77 3.19 -8.34 -6.62
C ARG A 77 2.86 -9.81 -6.84
N ASP A 78 3.87 -10.67 -6.93
CA ASP A 78 3.68 -12.10 -7.16
C ASP A 78 2.98 -12.80 -5.98
N ILE A 79 3.24 -12.37 -4.74
CA ILE A 79 2.54 -12.88 -3.55
C ILE A 79 1.07 -12.47 -3.57
N LEU A 80 0.76 -11.21 -3.92
CA LEU A 80 -0.62 -10.73 -4.00
C LEU A 80 -1.40 -11.38 -5.13
N ILE A 81 -0.80 -11.50 -6.33
CA ILE A 81 -1.44 -12.17 -7.48
C ILE A 81 -1.76 -13.63 -7.14
N ARG A 82 -0.79 -14.37 -6.59
CA ARG A 82 -1.02 -15.78 -6.21
C ARG A 82 -1.99 -15.93 -5.05
N GLY A 83 -2.00 -14.98 -4.12
CA GLY A 83 -2.86 -15.01 -2.95
C GLY A 83 -4.28 -14.50 -3.20
N LEU A 84 -4.55 -13.91 -4.35
CA LEU A 84 -5.85 -13.33 -4.71
C LEU A 84 -6.20 -13.78 -6.15
N ASP A 85 -5.96 -15.05 -6.43
CA ASP A 85 -6.17 -15.68 -7.73
C ASP A 85 -7.64 -15.68 -8.18
N ASP A 86 -8.57 -15.60 -7.23
CA ASP A 86 -10.00 -15.44 -7.47
C ASP A 86 -10.44 -13.97 -7.68
N LYS A 87 -9.51 -13.00 -7.59
CA LYS A 87 -9.80 -11.57 -7.69
C LYS A 87 -9.17 -10.93 -8.91
N LYS A 88 -9.76 -9.83 -9.39
CA LYS A 88 -9.21 -9.05 -10.49
C LYS A 88 -8.28 -7.96 -9.95
N ILE A 89 -7.00 -8.04 -10.32
CA ILE A 89 -5.98 -7.11 -9.82
C ILE A 89 -5.47 -6.21 -10.95
N TYR A 90 -5.49 -4.90 -10.72
CA TYR A 90 -4.98 -3.90 -11.64
C TYR A 90 -3.72 -3.24 -11.08
N PHE A 91 -2.72 -3.12 -11.94
CA PHE A 91 -1.49 -2.39 -11.67
C PHE A 91 -1.40 -1.23 -12.68
N PRO A 92 -1.39 0.04 -12.22
CA PRO A 92 -1.09 1.15 -13.11
C PRO A 92 0.33 1.01 -13.68
N PRO A 93 0.62 1.65 -14.83
CA PRO A 93 2.00 1.80 -15.29
C PRO A 93 2.87 2.40 -14.18
N ILE A 94 4.09 1.88 -13.97
CA ILE A 94 4.99 2.31 -12.88
C ILE A 94 5.21 3.83 -12.88
N SER A 95 5.33 4.44 -14.07
CA SER A 95 5.48 5.89 -14.25
C SER A 95 4.30 6.72 -13.73
N ARG A 96 3.15 6.09 -13.49
CA ARG A 96 1.94 6.71 -12.93
C ARG A 96 1.68 6.30 -11.47
N CYS A 97 2.49 5.41 -10.89
CA CYS A 97 2.33 4.94 -9.51
C CYS A 97 2.94 5.89 -8.46
N THR A 98 3.84 6.78 -8.85
CA THR A 98 4.41 7.82 -7.97
C THR A 98 3.59 9.11 -8.03
N ASP A 99 3.71 9.95 -7.01
CA ASP A 99 3.01 11.25 -6.97
C ASP A 99 3.33 12.09 -8.22
N ASN A 100 2.30 12.50 -8.96
CA ASN A 100 2.45 13.24 -10.20
C ASN A 100 1.26 14.18 -10.46
N GLY A 101 1.48 15.27 -11.21
CA GLY A 101 0.42 16.25 -11.50
C GLY A 101 -0.75 15.68 -12.31
N ALA A 102 -0.54 14.61 -13.08
CA ALA A 102 -1.60 14.03 -13.91
C ALA A 102 -2.69 13.35 -13.06
N MET A 103 -2.35 12.73 -11.92
CA MET A 103 -3.34 12.14 -11.01
C MET A 103 -4.25 13.22 -10.39
N ILE A 104 -3.68 14.39 -10.10
CA ILE A 104 -4.41 15.54 -9.55
C ILE A 104 -5.32 16.14 -10.63
N ALA A 105 -4.81 16.36 -11.84
CA ALA A 105 -5.60 16.86 -12.95
C ALA A 105 -6.77 15.93 -13.31
N TYR A 106 -6.54 14.62 -13.31
CA TYR A 106 -7.59 13.63 -13.58
C TYR A 106 -8.66 13.64 -12.48
N ALA A 107 -8.28 13.58 -11.20
CA ALA A 107 -9.23 13.67 -10.09
C ALA A 107 -10.02 14.99 -10.11
N GLY A 108 -9.35 16.12 -10.37
CA GLY A 108 -9.96 17.42 -10.53
C GLY A 108 -10.99 17.47 -11.66
N SER A 109 -10.76 16.75 -12.77
CA SER A 109 -11.72 16.68 -13.87
C SER A 109 -13.03 15.97 -13.51
N PHE A 110 -13.04 15.08 -12.52
CA PHE A 110 -14.29 14.53 -11.97
C PHE A 110 -14.91 15.51 -10.98
N TYR A 111 -14.09 16.09 -10.11
CA TYR A 111 -14.57 17.01 -9.07
C TYR A 111 -15.21 18.29 -9.62
N LEU A 112 -14.77 18.76 -10.78
CA LEU A 112 -15.25 19.99 -11.42
C LEU A 112 -16.44 19.80 -12.37
N LYS A 113 -16.88 18.56 -12.64
CA LYS A 113 -17.91 18.30 -13.65
C LYS A 113 -19.30 18.78 -13.27
N ASP A 114 -19.61 18.89 -11.97
CA ASP A 114 -20.99 19.03 -11.51
C ASP A 114 -21.29 20.33 -10.74
N VAL A 115 -20.32 21.22 -10.51
CA VAL A 115 -20.57 22.49 -9.77
C VAL A 115 -19.56 23.60 -10.14
N GLU A 116 -20.03 24.85 -10.19
CA GLU A 116 -19.13 26.01 -10.01
C GLU A 116 -18.58 25.97 -8.58
N LYS A 117 -17.26 25.82 -8.45
CA LYS A 117 -16.59 25.77 -7.15
C LYS A 117 -15.89 27.09 -6.88
N ASP A 118 -15.96 27.51 -5.62
CA ASP A 118 -15.11 28.55 -5.09
C ASP A 118 -13.63 28.18 -5.34
N LEU A 119 -12.91 29.05 -6.04
CA LEU A 119 -11.49 28.88 -6.36
C LEU A 119 -10.58 29.36 -5.23
N THR A 120 -11.12 29.76 -4.08
CA THR A 120 -10.32 30.05 -2.90
C THR A 120 -9.57 28.79 -2.44
N LEU A 121 -8.24 28.94 -2.34
CA LEU A 121 -7.36 27.83 -2.03
C LEU A 121 -7.21 27.70 -0.51
N ASN A 122 -7.87 26.69 0.06
CA ASN A 122 -7.74 26.34 1.48
C ASN A 122 -6.86 25.10 1.64
N ILE A 123 -5.69 25.26 2.26
CA ILE A 123 -4.74 24.16 2.49
C ILE A 123 -5.16 23.41 3.75
N LYS A 124 -5.42 22.10 3.61
CA LYS A 124 -5.71 21.18 4.72
C LYS A 124 -4.58 20.15 4.86
N PRO A 125 -3.60 20.35 5.76
CA PRO A 125 -2.48 19.41 5.93
C PRO A 125 -2.92 18.00 6.36
N ARG A 126 -4.05 17.91 7.06
CA ARG A 126 -4.73 16.66 7.39
C ARG A 126 -6.14 16.76 6.85
N TRP A 127 -6.34 16.29 5.63
CA TRP A 127 -7.65 16.22 5.02
C TRP A 127 -8.11 14.76 5.01
N PRO A 128 -9.07 14.36 5.87
CA PRO A 128 -9.67 13.04 5.81
C PRO A 128 -10.36 12.83 4.46
N LEU A 129 -10.15 11.66 3.85
CA LEU A 129 -10.83 11.31 2.61
C LEU A 129 -12.36 11.26 2.79
N SER A 130 -12.83 10.92 3.99
CA SER A 130 -14.25 10.92 4.37
C SER A 130 -14.91 12.29 4.36
N ASP A 131 -14.12 13.38 4.39
CA ASP A 131 -14.64 14.74 4.36
C ASP A 131 -14.87 15.23 2.91
N LEU A 132 -14.47 14.41 1.92
CA LEU A 132 -14.91 14.61 0.54
C LEU A 132 -16.37 14.18 0.48
N ASN A 133 -17.27 15.17 0.52
CA ASN A 133 -18.64 14.92 0.11
C ASN A 133 -18.60 14.51 -1.36
N ASP A 134 -19.29 13.42 -1.70
CA ASP A 134 -19.54 13.06 -3.09
C ASP A 134 -20.03 14.31 -3.84
N GLY A 135 -19.48 14.53 -5.04
CA GLY A 135 -19.91 15.62 -5.92
C GLY A 135 -21.41 15.62 -6.13
#